data_AF-A0A370G661-F1
#
_entry.id   AF-A0A370G661-F1
#
_cell.length_a   1.000
_cell.length_b   1.000
_cell.length_c   1.000
_cell.angle_alpha   90.00
_cell.angle_beta   90.00
_cell.angle_gamma   90.00
#
_symmetry.space_group_name_H-M   'P 1'
#
loop_
_entity.id
_entity.type
_entity.pdbx_description
1 polymer ?
#
loop_
_entity_poly.entity_id
_entity_poly.type
_entity_poly.pdbx_seq_one_letter_code
_entity_poly.pdbx_strand_id
1 'polypeptide(L)'
;MPSDVAKFMTDKTRATERERILHLTAARDLKLYAASHGARLLITDPELDLDGYDFAMSSEFESVYVQSKATLKKGGARSWDVRAALLKPSFYNRDLIPALDGYTAWGMGIGGDGGVLLHVVDQEASNLKDLRIEYRYLDVFWLIAVAIGATMRSARSRSRALALLRQIRDAETNDKIKLKFGDFARLPSVESLAALRLHIGVNSNWASIGRFKKELTDPSPLPEPVRLIWPGIQAVL
;
A
#
# COMPACT_ATOMS: atom_id res chain seq x y z
N MET A 1 -24.49 3.31 -25.41
CA MET A 1 -24.56 4.27 -24.28
C MET A 1 -23.81 3.67 -23.10
N PRO A 2 -23.09 4.45 -22.27
CA PRO A 2 -22.46 3.91 -21.07
C PRO A 2 -23.53 3.38 -20.11
N SER A 3 -23.26 2.24 -19.47
CA SER A 3 -24.13 1.68 -18.43
C SER A 3 -24.30 2.68 -17.27
N ASP A 4 -25.38 2.57 -16.51
CA ASP A 4 -25.59 3.44 -15.35
C ASP A 4 -24.49 3.25 -14.28
N VAL A 5 -23.88 2.07 -14.21
CA VAL A 5 -22.71 1.80 -13.37
C VAL A 5 -21.49 2.58 -13.85
N ALA A 6 -21.18 2.60 -15.15
CA ALA A 6 -20.05 3.36 -15.68
C ALA A 6 -20.23 4.87 -15.51
N LYS A 7 -21.46 5.38 -15.69
CA LYS A 7 -21.80 6.78 -15.39
C LYS A 7 -21.58 7.07 -13.91
N PHE A 8 -22.08 6.22 -13.02
CA PHE A 8 -21.87 6.35 -11.58
C PHE A 8 -20.37 6.37 -11.21
N MET A 9 -19.57 5.46 -11.76
CA MET A 9 -18.14 5.34 -11.46
C MET A 9 -17.28 6.49 -12.00
N THR A 10 -17.83 7.33 -12.89
CA THR A 10 -17.14 8.49 -13.48
C THR A 10 -17.70 9.83 -13.03
N ASP A 11 -18.85 9.84 -12.36
CA ASP A 11 -19.52 11.04 -11.86
C ASP A 11 -18.78 11.62 -10.65
N LYS A 12 -18.06 12.73 -10.87
CA LYS A 12 -17.28 13.42 -9.84
C LYS A 12 -18.08 13.84 -8.62
N THR A 13 -19.40 14.08 -8.76
CA THR A 13 -20.26 14.51 -7.64
C THR A 13 -20.51 13.41 -6.62
N ARG A 14 -20.26 12.14 -6.99
CA ARG A 14 -20.49 10.94 -6.16
C ARG A 14 -19.19 10.35 -5.61
N ALA A 15 -18.20 11.20 -5.32
CA ALA A 15 -16.87 10.73 -4.96
C ALA A 15 -16.88 9.80 -3.75
N THR A 16 -17.61 10.20 -2.70
CA THR A 16 -17.75 9.45 -1.46
C THR A 16 -18.41 8.09 -1.69
N GLU A 17 -19.50 8.02 -2.44
CA GLU A 17 -20.23 6.78 -2.67
C GLU A 17 -19.43 5.82 -3.57
N ARG A 18 -18.72 6.34 -4.57
CA ARG A 18 -17.80 5.52 -5.38
C ARG A 18 -16.71 4.90 -4.52
N GLU A 19 -16.08 5.69 -3.67
CA GLU A 19 -15.03 5.21 -2.75
C GLU A 19 -15.61 4.17 -1.78
N ARG A 20 -16.83 4.37 -1.27
CA ARG A 20 -17.51 3.40 -0.42
C ARG A 20 -17.77 2.08 -1.13
N ILE A 21 -18.25 2.08 -2.37
CA ILE A 21 -18.47 0.84 -3.14
C ILE A 21 -17.16 0.09 -3.37
N LEU A 22 -16.09 0.81 -3.75
CA LEU A 22 -14.77 0.22 -3.98
C LEU A 22 -14.18 -0.38 -2.71
N HIS A 23 -14.31 0.33 -1.59
CA HIS A 23 -13.92 -0.17 -0.27
C HIS A 23 -14.72 -1.42 0.11
N LEU A 24 -16.06 -1.39 0.03
CA LEU A 24 -16.90 -2.54 0.40
C LEU A 24 -16.61 -3.77 -0.47
N THR A 25 -16.30 -3.57 -1.75
CA THR A 25 -15.89 -4.65 -2.66
C THR A 25 -14.57 -5.27 -2.19
N ALA A 26 -13.54 -4.45 -1.95
CA ALA A 26 -12.27 -4.93 -1.40
C ALA A 26 -12.42 -5.63 -0.06
N ALA A 27 -13.20 -5.06 0.86
CA ALA A 27 -13.45 -5.63 2.19
C ALA A 27 -14.14 -6.98 2.11
N ARG A 28 -15.12 -7.13 1.22
CA ARG A 28 -15.79 -8.42 0.94
C ARG A 28 -14.78 -9.46 0.49
N ASP A 29 -13.99 -9.15 -0.54
CA ASP A 29 -13.07 -10.11 -1.16
C ASP A 29 -11.96 -10.53 -0.18
N LEU A 30 -11.42 -9.57 0.59
CA LEU A 30 -10.48 -9.83 1.67
C LEU A 30 -11.07 -10.75 2.76
N LYS A 31 -12.31 -10.52 3.18
CA LYS A 31 -12.98 -11.37 4.18
C LYS A 31 -13.26 -12.78 3.65
N LEU A 32 -13.66 -12.90 2.40
CA LEU A 32 -13.86 -14.21 1.75
C LEU A 32 -12.53 -14.99 1.69
N TYR A 33 -11.43 -14.32 1.33
CA TYR A 33 -10.11 -14.93 1.33
C TYR A 33 -9.63 -15.35 2.72
N ALA A 34 -9.86 -14.53 3.74
CA ALA A 34 -9.55 -14.92 5.11
C ALA A 34 -10.37 -16.14 5.56
N ALA A 35 -11.67 -16.15 5.28
CA ALA A 35 -12.55 -17.27 5.60
C ALA A 35 -12.13 -18.57 4.90
N SER A 36 -11.69 -18.49 3.63
CA SER A 36 -11.23 -19.68 2.89
C SER A 36 -9.92 -20.27 3.44
N HIS A 37 -9.16 -19.50 4.23
CA HIS A 37 -7.95 -19.95 4.92
C HIS A 37 -8.16 -20.19 6.42
N GLY A 38 -9.40 -20.22 6.90
CA GLY A 38 -9.72 -20.43 8.31
C GLY A 38 -9.25 -19.29 9.23
N ALA A 39 -8.95 -18.11 8.67
CA ALA A 39 -8.46 -16.96 9.41
C ALA A 39 -9.59 -15.96 9.69
N ARG A 40 -9.52 -15.29 10.85
CA ARG A 40 -10.40 -14.17 11.16
C ARG A 40 -9.79 -12.87 10.65
N LEU A 41 -10.54 -12.14 9.82
CA LEU A 41 -10.20 -10.79 9.40
C LEU A 41 -11.21 -9.78 9.96
N LEU A 42 -10.73 -8.89 10.81
CA LEU A 42 -11.48 -7.72 11.25
C LEU A 42 -11.19 -6.55 10.31
N ILE A 43 -12.25 -5.87 9.85
CA ILE A 43 -12.15 -4.61 9.10
C ILE A 43 -13.06 -3.62 9.82
N THR A 44 -12.49 -2.47 10.20
CA THR A 44 -13.19 -1.40 10.92
C THR A 44 -13.00 -0.08 10.21
N ASP A 45 -14.08 0.67 10.09
CA ASP A 45 -14.08 2.01 9.51
C ASP A 45 -14.10 3.02 10.67
N PRO A 46 -13.22 4.03 10.69
CA PRO A 46 -13.26 5.05 11.73
C PRO A 46 -14.51 5.93 11.54
N GLU A 47 -15.12 6.35 12.64
CA GLU A 47 -16.25 7.30 12.60
C GLU A 47 -15.80 8.72 12.20
N LEU A 48 -14.53 9.06 12.47
CA LEU A 48 -13.92 10.35 12.18
C LEU A 48 -12.56 10.15 11.47
N ASP A 49 -12.33 10.84 10.36
CA ASP A 49 -11.04 10.85 9.65
C ASP A 49 -10.02 11.79 10.35
N LEU A 50 -9.64 11.40 11.57
CA LEU A 50 -8.65 12.13 12.37
C LEU A 50 -7.22 11.78 11.97
N ASP A 51 -6.99 10.56 11.49
CA ASP A 51 -5.66 10.00 11.32
C ASP A 51 -5.25 9.82 9.85
N GLY A 52 -6.13 10.16 8.89
CA GLY A 52 -5.83 10.12 7.47
C GLY A 52 -5.90 8.72 6.83
N TYR A 53 -6.59 7.77 7.47
CA TYR A 53 -6.90 6.45 6.91
C TYR A 53 -8.42 6.26 6.80
N ASP A 54 -8.85 5.42 5.87
CA ASP A 54 -10.27 5.18 5.61
C ASP A 54 -10.79 3.93 6.32
N PHE A 55 -9.90 2.96 6.60
CA PHE A 55 -10.23 1.76 7.38
C PHE A 55 -8.97 1.14 7.98
N ALA A 56 -9.16 0.33 9.02
CA ALA A 56 -8.12 -0.54 9.55
C ALA A 56 -8.50 -2.00 9.27
N MET A 57 -7.50 -2.80 8.93
CA MET A 57 -7.64 -4.26 8.84
C MET A 57 -6.79 -4.88 9.94
N SER A 58 -7.28 -5.96 10.55
CA SER A 58 -6.54 -6.66 11.60
C SER A 58 -6.74 -8.16 11.51
N SER A 59 -5.64 -8.89 11.57
CA SER A 59 -5.58 -10.34 11.78
C SER A 59 -5.08 -10.63 13.20
N GLU A 60 -4.83 -11.89 13.51
CA GLU A 60 -4.22 -12.31 14.79
C GLU A 60 -2.77 -11.82 14.95
N PHE A 61 -2.10 -11.47 13.85
CA PHE A 61 -0.68 -11.13 13.83
C PHE A 61 -0.41 -9.65 13.64
N GLU A 62 -1.25 -8.96 12.87
CA GLU A 62 -0.96 -7.59 12.43
C GLU A 62 -2.23 -6.76 12.27
N SER A 63 -2.09 -5.46 12.54
CA SER A 63 -3.07 -4.43 12.24
C SER A 63 -2.46 -3.45 11.25
N VAL A 64 -3.20 -3.10 10.20
CA VAL A 64 -2.76 -2.14 9.18
C VAL A 64 -3.84 -1.09 8.95
N TYR A 65 -3.43 0.18 9.01
CA TYR A 65 -4.27 1.32 8.64
C TYR A 65 -4.14 1.57 7.15
N VAL A 66 -5.27 1.69 6.46
CA VAL A 66 -5.30 1.81 5.00
C VAL A 66 -6.10 3.02 4.59
N GLN A 67 -5.48 3.84 3.74
CA GLN A 67 -6.19 4.86 2.98
C GLN A 67 -6.49 4.31 1.58
N SER A 68 -7.75 4.29 1.20
CA SER A 68 -8.20 3.96 -0.14
C SER A 68 -8.13 5.19 -1.05
N LYS A 69 -7.65 4.98 -2.27
CA LYS A 69 -7.70 5.97 -3.35
C LYS A 69 -8.26 5.31 -4.59
N ALA A 70 -8.98 6.06 -5.41
CA ALA A 70 -9.55 5.53 -6.64
C ALA A 70 -9.08 6.32 -7.86
N THR A 71 -8.98 5.63 -8.99
CA THR A 71 -8.71 6.24 -10.28
C THR A 71 -9.28 5.42 -11.42
N LEU A 72 -9.54 6.08 -12.56
CA LEU A 72 -9.92 5.42 -13.79
C LEU A 72 -8.67 4.97 -14.55
N LYS A 73 -8.69 3.76 -15.10
CA LYS A 73 -7.59 3.21 -15.92
C LYS A 73 -7.20 4.13 -17.07
N LYS A 74 -8.17 4.79 -17.69
CA LYS A 74 -8.00 5.84 -18.71
C LYS A 74 -8.47 7.19 -18.16
N GLY A 75 -7.63 8.21 -18.26
CA GLY A 75 -8.00 9.59 -17.91
C GLY A 75 -8.17 9.91 -16.42
N GLY A 76 -7.87 8.96 -15.52
CA GLY A 76 -7.95 9.17 -14.08
C GLY A 76 -6.79 9.97 -13.48
N ALA A 77 -6.87 10.25 -12.18
CA ALA A 77 -5.81 10.86 -11.40
C ALA A 77 -4.49 10.06 -11.50
N ARG A 78 -3.36 10.79 -11.54
CA ARG A 78 -2.00 10.22 -11.64
C ARG A 78 -1.17 10.40 -10.38
N SER A 79 -1.69 11.16 -9.41
CA SER A 79 -1.06 11.39 -8.12
C SER A 79 -2.08 11.64 -7.04
N TRP A 80 -1.72 11.31 -5.80
CA TRP A 80 -2.54 11.49 -4.61
C TRP A 80 -1.68 12.06 -3.49
N ASP A 81 -2.27 12.96 -2.71
CA ASP A 81 -1.67 13.45 -1.48
C ASP A 81 -2.14 12.59 -0.32
N VAL A 82 -1.20 12.15 0.49
CA VAL A 82 -1.42 11.24 1.62
C VAL A 82 -0.72 11.82 2.85
N ARG A 83 -1.33 11.72 4.03
CA ARG A 83 -0.68 12.24 5.25
C ARG A 83 0.60 11.46 5.54
N ALA A 84 1.67 12.18 5.86
CA ALA A 84 2.97 11.58 6.14
C ALA A 84 2.89 10.59 7.31
N ALA A 85 2.13 10.93 8.35
CA ALA A 85 1.92 10.07 9.51
C ALA A 85 1.43 8.65 9.16
N LEU A 86 0.56 8.51 8.15
CA LEU A 86 0.09 7.20 7.71
C LEU A 86 1.23 6.32 7.21
N LEU A 87 2.16 6.90 6.45
CA LEU A 87 3.29 6.19 5.84
C LEU A 87 4.51 6.08 6.76
N LYS A 88 4.54 6.85 7.86
CA LYS A 88 5.62 6.76 8.82
C LYS A 88 5.55 5.42 9.56
N PRO A 89 6.71 4.82 9.86
CA PRO A 89 6.77 3.64 10.71
C PRO A 89 6.22 3.92 12.11
N SER A 90 5.52 2.96 12.71
CA SER A 90 5.12 3.07 14.11
C SER A 90 6.32 2.95 15.04
N PHE A 91 6.11 3.30 16.30
CA PHE A 91 7.14 3.18 17.33
C PHE A 91 7.70 1.74 17.42
N TYR A 92 6.86 0.71 17.24
CA TYR A 92 7.28 -0.69 17.36
C TYR A 92 8.15 -1.15 16.19
N ASN A 93 7.89 -0.62 14.99
CA ASN A 93 8.58 -1.04 13.78
C ASN A 93 9.72 -0.09 13.40
N ARG A 94 9.92 1.03 14.10
CA ARG A 94 10.96 2.02 13.79
C ARG A 94 12.38 1.44 13.76
N ASP A 95 12.68 0.50 14.65
CA ASP A 95 14.00 -0.14 14.76
C ASP A 95 14.20 -1.21 13.67
N LEU A 96 13.12 -1.57 12.98
CA LEU A 96 13.16 -2.40 11.79
C LEU A 96 13.45 -1.58 10.55
N ILE A 97 13.66 -0.26 10.60
CA ILE A 97 13.81 0.56 9.39
C ILE A 97 15.30 0.86 9.17
N PRO A 98 15.84 0.59 7.96
CA PRO A 98 17.26 0.80 7.68
C PRO A 98 17.62 2.29 7.69
N ALA A 99 18.91 2.57 7.87
CA ALA A 99 19.42 3.92 7.81
C ALA A 99 19.37 4.49 6.38
N LEU A 100 19.10 5.79 6.29
CA LEU A 100 19.04 6.60 5.08
C LEU A 100 19.87 7.86 5.31
N ASP A 101 20.98 7.98 4.57
CA ASP A 101 21.94 9.08 4.67
C ASP A 101 22.55 9.21 6.10
N GLY A 102 22.85 8.08 6.74
CA GLY A 102 23.35 8.03 8.11
C GLY A 102 22.32 8.29 9.22
N TYR A 103 21.05 8.55 8.89
CA TYR A 103 19.94 8.74 9.84
C TYR A 103 18.92 7.62 9.75
N THR A 104 18.12 7.40 10.79
CA THR A 104 16.99 6.48 10.69
C THR A 104 15.94 7.00 9.70
N ALA A 105 15.47 6.17 8.76
CA ALA A 105 14.57 6.63 7.70
C ALA A 105 13.12 6.98 8.15
N TRP A 106 12.83 6.94 9.46
CA TRP A 106 11.49 7.17 10.03
C TRP A 106 11.30 8.56 10.67
N GLY A 107 12.38 9.33 10.87
CA GLY A 107 12.30 10.72 11.33
C GLY A 107 11.87 10.87 12.80
N MET A 108 11.26 12.00 13.14
CA MET A 108 10.63 12.25 14.44
C MET A 108 9.10 12.11 14.33
N GLY A 109 8.43 11.60 15.37
CA GLY A 109 6.97 11.45 15.45
C GLY A 109 6.47 10.00 15.48
N ILE A 110 5.18 9.84 15.76
CA ILE A 110 4.49 8.53 15.78
C ILE A 110 3.87 8.30 14.40
N GLY A 111 4.30 7.24 13.71
CA GLY A 111 3.71 6.80 12.46
C GLY A 111 2.68 5.68 12.64
N GLY A 112 1.92 5.41 11.60
CA GLY A 112 0.86 4.40 11.60
C GLY A 112 1.24 3.02 11.06
N ASP A 113 2.42 2.82 10.47
CA ASP A 113 2.71 1.60 9.66
C ASP A 113 1.63 1.30 8.61
N GLY A 114 0.95 2.36 8.16
CA GLY A 114 -0.16 2.25 7.25
C GLY A 114 0.27 2.13 5.81
N GLY A 115 -0.72 2.05 4.94
CA GLY A 115 -0.48 2.05 3.51
C GLY A 115 -1.65 2.59 2.73
N VAL A 116 -1.46 2.63 1.42
CA VAL A 116 -2.41 3.23 0.49
C VAL A 116 -2.83 2.16 -0.50
N LEU A 117 -4.12 1.83 -0.51
CA LEU A 117 -4.74 0.92 -1.48
C LEU A 117 -5.32 1.75 -2.61
N LEU A 118 -4.72 1.64 -3.79
CA LEU A 118 -5.20 2.29 -5.00
C LEU A 118 -6.06 1.33 -5.82
N HIS A 119 -7.31 1.71 -6.02
CA HIS A 119 -8.28 1.04 -6.87
C HIS A 119 -8.23 1.65 -8.28
N VAL A 120 -7.91 0.84 -9.28
CA VAL A 120 -7.86 1.24 -10.68
C VAL A 120 -9.05 0.62 -11.41
N VAL A 121 -10.08 1.44 -11.64
CA VAL A 121 -11.35 0.99 -12.23
C VAL A 121 -11.21 0.90 -13.74
N ASP A 122 -11.57 -0.26 -14.30
CA ASP A 122 -11.67 -0.45 -15.75
C ASP A 122 -13.00 0.11 -16.27
N GLN A 123 -12.93 1.24 -16.95
CA GLN A 123 -14.09 1.95 -17.49
C GLN A 123 -14.79 1.15 -18.60
N GLU A 124 -14.05 0.36 -19.37
CA GLU A 124 -14.62 -0.45 -20.47
C GLU A 124 -15.42 -1.64 -19.92
N ALA A 125 -14.88 -2.32 -18.91
CA ALA A 125 -15.63 -3.37 -18.22
C ALA A 125 -16.87 -2.81 -17.51
N SER A 126 -16.75 -1.64 -16.89
CA SER A 126 -17.87 -0.96 -16.22
C SER A 126 -19.02 -0.69 -17.21
N ASN A 127 -18.72 -0.36 -18.47
CA ASN A 127 -19.74 -0.17 -19.51
C ASN A 127 -20.54 -1.44 -19.82
N LEU A 128 -19.97 -2.62 -19.54
CA LEU A 128 -20.61 -3.93 -19.69
C LEU A 128 -21.34 -4.39 -18.42
N LYS A 129 -21.54 -3.50 -17.44
CA LYS A 129 -22.09 -3.80 -16.09
C LYS A 129 -21.19 -4.73 -15.26
N ASP A 130 -19.90 -4.80 -15.58
CA ASP A 130 -18.90 -5.59 -14.86
C ASP A 130 -17.91 -4.64 -14.16
N LEU A 131 -17.90 -4.62 -12.82
CA LEU A 131 -16.97 -3.78 -12.06
C LEU A 131 -15.63 -4.49 -11.92
N ARG A 132 -14.71 -4.24 -12.86
CA ARG A 132 -13.32 -4.73 -12.76
C ARG A 132 -12.41 -3.70 -12.11
N ILE A 133 -11.71 -4.15 -11.09
CA ILE A 133 -10.78 -3.33 -10.29
C ILE A 133 -9.40 -3.98 -10.34
N GLU A 134 -8.40 -3.23 -10.81
CA GLU A 134 -7.00 -3.57 -10.57
C GLU A 134 -6.57 -2.90 -9.26
N TYR A 135 -5.91 -3.66 -8.39
CA TYR A 135 -5.44 -3.17 -7.11
C TYR A 135 -3.95 -2.85 -7.16
N ARG A 136 -3.57 -1.79 -6.46
CA ARG A 136 -2.18 -1.40 -6.26
C ARG A 136 -1.98 -0.97 -4.81
N TYR A 137 -0.81 -1.21 -4.26
CA TYR A 137 -0.53 -0.92 -2.85
C TYR A 137 0.82 -0.24 -2.66
N LEU A 138 0.91 0.59 -1.62
CA LEU A 138 2.14 1.24 -1.20
C LEU A 138 2.15 1.39 0.31
N ASP A 139 3.25 1.01 0.93
CA ASP A 139 3.61 1.32 2.31
C ASP A 139 5.11 1.66 2.37
N VAL A 140 5.62 1.92 3.57
CA VAL A 140 7.04 2.23 3.78
C VAL A 140 7.96 1.05 3.43
N PHE A 141 7.54 -0.18 3.71
CA PHE A 141 8.33 -1.39 3.45
C PHE A 141 8.47 -1.67 1.94
N TRP A 142 7.44 -1.37 1.15
CA TRP A 142 7.50 -1.37 -0.31
C TRP A 142 8.55 -0.39 -0.82
N LEU A 143 8.55 0.84 -0.29
CA LEU A 143 9.52 1.85 -0.68
C LEU A 143 10.94 1.42 -0.33
N ILE A 144 11.14 0.81 0.84
CA ILE A 144 12.42 0.21 1.23
C ILE A 144 12.82 -0.88 0.23
N ALA A 145 11.90 -1.77 -0.14
CA ALA A 145 12.12 -2.84 -1.11
C ALA A 145 12.62 -2.34 -2.46
N VAL A 146 11.99 -1.27 -2.96
CA VAL A 146 12.38 -0.61 -4.19
C VAL A 146 13.75 0.06 -4.01
N ALA A 147 13.97 0.79 -2.92
CA ALA A 147 15.23 1.49 -2.67
C ALA A 147 16.44 0.55 -2.66
N ILE A 148 16.35 -0.55 -1.92
CA ILE A 148 17.45 -1.53 -1.80
C ILE A 148 17.63 -2.41 -3.05
N GLY A 149 16.76 -2.27 -4.06
CA GLY A 149 16.86 -3.04 -5.30
C GLY A 149 16.39 -4.49 -5.16
N ALA A 150 15.54 -4.78 -4.17
CA ALA A 150 14.94 -6.10 -4.01
C ALA A 150 13.91 -6.37 -5.11
N THR A 151 13.31 -5.32 -5.66
CA THR A 151 12.38 -5.40 -6.79
C THR A 151 13.11 -5.29 -8.13
N MET A 152 12.57 -5.89 -9.20
CA MET A 152 13.09 -5.75 -10.58
C MET A 152 12.84 -4.36 -11.21
N ARG A 153 12.71 -3.31 -10.40
CA ARG A 153 12.37 -1.95 -10.86
C ARG A 153 13.62 -1.20 -11.34
N SER A 154 13.40 -0.24 -12.23
CA SER A 154 14.47 0.58 -12.81
C SER A 154 15.24 1.39 -11.76
N ALA A 155 16.48 1.79 -12.07
CA ALA A 155 17.27 2.70 -11.22
C ALA A 155 16.52 4.01 -10.91
N ARG A 156 15.75 4.55 -11.87
CA ARG A 156 14.90 5.73 -11.67
C ARG A 156 13.84 5.50 -10.57
N SER A 157 13.26 4.30 -10.51
CA SER A 157 12.31 3.92 -9.46
C SER A 157 13.01 3.84 -8.10
N ARG A 158 14.24 3.33 -8.04
CA ARG A 158 15.06 3.30 -6.81
C ARG A 158 15.32 4.70 -6.29
N SER A 159 15.79 5.61 -7.16
CA SER A 159 16.02 7.02 -6.80
C SER A 159 14.74 7.71 -6.32
N ARG A 160 13.60 7.41 -6.95
CA ARG A 160 12.29 7.95 -6.54
C ARG A 160 11.87 7.41 -5.17
N ALA A 161 12.07 6.12 -4.89
CA ALA A 161 11.76 5.53 -3.59
C ALA A 161 12.62 6.14 -2.48
N LEU A 162 13.93 6.30 -2.70
CA LEU A 162 14.82 7.01 -1.77
C LEU A 162 14.35 8.45 -1.52
N ALA A 163 13.96 9.18 -2.57
CA ALA A 163 13.44 10.53 -2.41
C ALA A 163 12.13 10.58 -1.61
N LEU A 164 11.23 9.61 -1.79
CA LEU A 164 10.01 9.50 -0.99
C LEU A 164 10.31 9.17 0.47
N LEU A 165 11.25 8.25 0.73
CA LEU A 165 11.66 7.91 2.09
C LEU A 165 12.25 9.11 2.83
N ARG A 166 13.06 9.94 2.15
CA ARG A 166 13.53 11.23 2.71
C ARG A 166 12.37 12.16 3.03
N GLN A 167 11.40 12.30 2.11
CA GLN A 167 10.22 13.13 2.35
C GLN A 167 9.40 12.62 3.54
N ILE A 168 9.21 11.32 3.68
CA ILE A 168 8.47 10.72 4.81
C ILE A 168 9.23 10.94 6.13
N ARG A 169 10.56 10.77 6.13
CA ARG A 169 11.43 11.02 7.30
C ARG A 169 11.33 12.47 7.76
N ASP A 170 11.44 13.41 6.83
CA ASP A 170 11.61 14.84 7.14
C ASP A 170 10.27 15.58 7.31
N ALA A 171 9.15 14.97 6.91
CA ALA A 171 7.81 15.54 7.02
C ALA A 171 7.30 15.56 8.48
N GLU A 172 6.50 16.56 8.83
CA GLU A 172 5.72 16.59 10.08
C GLU A 172 4.49 15.67 10.00
N THR A 173 3.85 15.37 11.13
CA THR A 173 2.69 14.45 11.21
C THR A 173 1.56 14.82 10.22
N ASN A 174 1.27 16.12 10.09
CA ASN A 174 0.17 16.63 9.26
C ASN A 174 0.59 16.98 7.82
N ASP A 175 1.87 16.83 7.48
CA ASP A 175 2.33 17.10 6.13
C ASP A 175 1.77 16.07 5.14
N LYS A 176 1.74 16.47 3.88
CA LYS A 176 1.24 15.63 2.79
C LYS A 176 2.38 15.17 1.89
N ILE A 177 2.47 13.85 1.68
CA ILE A 177 3.37 13.21 0.75
C ILE A 177 2.63 12.95 -0.56
N LYS A 178 3.17 13.47 -1.66
CA LYS A 178 2.61 13.27 -3.00
C LYS A 178 3.10 11.97 -3.62
N LEU A 179 2.20 10.99 -3.71
CA LEU A 179 2.42 9.70 -4.34
C LEU A 179 2.01 9.76 -5.81
N LYS A 180 2.75 9.08 -6.68
CA LYS A 180 2.47 8.95 -8.12
C LYS A 180 2.06 7.52 -8.44
N PHE A 181 1.29 7.32 -9.51
CA PHE A 181 0.82 5.99 -9.93
C PHE A 181 1.94 4.93 -10.03
N GLY A 182 3.12 5.33 -10.52
CA GLY A 182 4.28 4.44 -10.67
C GLY A 182 4.97 4.07 -9.35
N ASP A 183 4.66 4.77 -8.25
CA ASP A 183 5.24 4.51 -6.94
C ASP A 183 4.64 3.22 -6.31
N PHE A 184 3.42 2.82 -6.72
CA PHE A 184 2.70 1.68 -6.14
C PHE A 184 3.13 0.31 -6.72
N ALA A 185 3.13 -0.70 -5.85
CA ALA A 185 3.17 -2.11 -6.23
C ALA A 185 1.87 -2.48 -6.95
N ARG A 186 1.95 -3.28 -8.01
CA ARG A 186 0.75 -3.87 -8.59
C ARG A 186 0.39 -5.09 -7.77
N LEU A 187 -0.88 -5.26 -7.42
CA LEU A 187 -1.35 -6.49 -6.81
C LEU A 187 -2.06 -7.33 -7.89
N PRO A 188 -1.79 -8.65 -7.97
CA PRO A 188 -2.57 -9.56 -8.81
C PRO A 188 -4.05 -9.52 -8.45
N SER A 189 -4.34 -9.36 -7.15
CA SER A 189 -5.68 -9.30 -6.59
C SER A 189 -5.65 -8.64 -5.20
N VAL A 190 -6.80 -8.28 -4.63
CA VAL A 190 -6.81 -7.65 -3.29
C VAL A 190 -6.38 -8.62 -2.19
N GLU A 191 -6.59 -9.92 -2.39
CA GLU A 191 -6.14 -11.01 -1.50
C GLU A 191 -4.62 -11.02 -1.32
N SER A 192 -3.88 -10.57 -2.34
CA SER A 192 -2.43 -10.40 -2.25
C SER A 192 -2.05 -9.43 -1.13
N LEU A 193 -2.89 -8.44 -0.81
CA LEU A 193 -2.69 -7.55 0.34
C LEU A 193 -2.83 -8.30 1.67
N ALA A 194 -3.79 -9.22 1.79
CA ALA A 194 -3.98 -10.03 2.99
C ALA A 194 -2.80 -10.96 3.23
N ALA A 195 -2.27 -11.60 2.18
CA ALA A 195 -1.04 -12.38 2.29
C ALA A 195 0.16 -11.49 2.67
N LEU A 196 0.30 -10.33 2.01
CA LEU A 196 1.43 -9.43 2.20
C LEU A 196 1.47 -8.79 3.60
N ARG A 197 0.35 -8.22 4.08
CA ARG A 197 0.29 -7.36 5.26
C ARG A 197 -0.45 -7.94 6.45
N LEU A 198 -1.13 -9.07 6.29
CA LEU A 198 -1.94 -9.67 7.37
C LEU A 198 -1.56 -11.12 7.65
N HIS A 199 -0.59 -11.66 6.90
CA HIS A 199 -0.10 -13.04 7.01
C HIS A 199 -1.21 -14.10 6.83
N ILE A 200 -2.23 -13.78 6.03
CA ILE A 200 -3.35 -14.67 5.77
C ILE A 200 -3.07 -15.47 4.49
N GLY A 201 -3.24 -16.79 4.56
CA GLY A 201 -3.05 -17.72 3.45
C GLY A 201 -1.58 -18.06 3.17
N VAL A 202 -0.72 -17.05 3.08
CA VAL A 202 0.74 -17.25 3.06
C VAL A 202 1.37 -16.31 4.08
N ASN A 203 2.15 -16.89 5.01
CA ASN A 203 2.93 -16.09 5.94
C ASN A 203 3.95 -15.27 5.16
N SER A 204 3.75 -13.95 5.13
CA SER A 204 4.81 -13.03 4.73
C SER A 204 5.74 -12.76 5.92
N ASN A 205 6.92 -12.25 5.66
CA ASN A 205 7.76 -11.58 6.64
C ASN A 205 8.07 -10.17 6.10
N TRP A 206 7.05 -9.53 5.52
CA TRP A 206 7.19 -8.31 4.74
C TRP A 206 8.01 -7.22 5.43
N ALA A 207 7.76 -6.99 6.73
CA ALA A 207 8.49 -6.02 7.54
C ALA A 207 9.96 -6.39 7.79
N SER A 208 10.34 -7.67 7.65
CA SER A 208 11.74 -8.12 7.80
C SER A 208 12.67 -7.51 6.75
N ILE A 209 12.11 -6.99 5.65
CA ILE A 209 12.88 -6.25 4.65
C ILE A 209 13.57 -5.02 5.23
N GLY A 210 13.01 -4.44 6.27
CA GLY A 210 13.65 -3.31 6.90
C GLY A 210 14.83 -3.72 7.80
N ARG A 211 14.92 -4.99 8.21
CA ARG A 211 16.00 -5.49 9.11
C ARG A 211 17.37 -5.55 8.45
N PHE A 212 17.49 -5.17 7.17
CA PHE A 212 18.81 -5.02 6.57
C PHE A 212 19.55 -3.90 7.28
N LYS A 213 20.58 -4.28 8.06
CA LYS A 213 21.54 -3.36 8.70
C LYS A 213 22.36 -2.51 7.71
N LYS A 214 22.07 -2.64 6.43
CA LYS A 214 22.74 -1.96 5.34
C LYS A 214 22.10 -0.59 5.14
N GLU A 215 22.91 0.42 4.93
CA GLU A 215 22.39 1.73 4.55
C GLU A 215 21.67 1.63 3.21
N LEU A 216 20.49 2.27 3.10
CA LEU A 216 19.66 2.24 1.90
C LEU A 216 20.36 2.78 0.65
N THR A 217 21.37 3.63 0.83
CA THR A 217 22.16 4.26 -0.22
C THR A 217 23.30 3.38 -0.72
N ASP A 218 23.64 2.28 -0.04
CA ASP A 218 24.72 1.40 -0.46
C ASP A 218 24.31 0.55 -1.69
N PRO A 219 25.04 0.64 -2.82
CA PRO A 219 24.69 -0.04 -4.07
C PRO A 219 25.00 -1.55 -4.09
N SER A 220 25.70 -2.09 -3.08
CA SER A 220 26.07 -3.53 -3.05
C SER A 220 24.84 -4.45 -3.16
N PRO A 221 24.96 -5.60 -3.84
CA PRO A 221 23.84 -6.52 -4.04
C PRO A 221 23.27 -6.99 -2.70
N LEU A 222 21.96 -7.26 -2.69
CA LEU A 222 21.31 -7.87 -1.54
C LEU A 222 21.88 -9.26 -1.30
N PRO A 223 22.08 -9.67 -0.04
CA PRO A 223 22.52 -11.03 0.25
C PRO A 223 21.46 -12.04 -0.22
N GLU A 224 21.88 -13.21 -0.71
CA GLU A 224 21.01 -14.31 -1.17
C GLU A 224 19.77 -14.62 -0.27
N PRO A 225 19.86 -14.60 1.08
CA PRO A 225 18.73 -14.87 1.96
C PRO A 225 17.53 -13.94 1.77
N VAL A 226 17.74 -12.73 1.23
CA VAL A 226 16.65 -11.77 0.97
C VAL A 226 15.67 -12.31 -0.08
N ARG A 227 16.15 -13.11 -1.03
CA ARG A 227 15.30 -13.74 -2.06
C ARG A 227 14.45 -14.87 -1.48
N LEU A 228 14.95 -15.57 -0.45
CA LEU A 228 14.30 -16.72 0.21
C LEU A 228 13.21 -16.32 1.22
N ILE A 229 13.24 -15.08 1.68
CA ILE A 229 12.28 -14.48 2.61
C ILE A 229 10.93 -14.20 1.91
N TRP A 230 10.92 -14.16 0.57
CA TRP A 230 9.81 -13.67 -0.26
C TRP A 230 8.98 -14.67 -1.10
N PRO A 231 8.88 -15.99 -0.84
CA PRO A 231 8.09 -16.89 -1.69
C PRO A 231 6.62 -16.45 -1.89
N GLY A 232 5.98 -15.96 -0.82
CA GLY A 232 4.61 -15.43 -0.88
C GLY A 232 4.46 -14.07 -1.58
N ILE A 233 5.57 -13.36 -1.77
CA ILE A 233 5.62 -11.98 -2.29
C ILE A 233 6.08 -11.94 -3.74
N GLN A 234 6.84 -12.94 -4.19
CA GLN A 234 7.18 -13.12 -5.61
C GLN A 234 5.96 -13.23 -6.51
N ALA A 235 4.84 -13.73 -6.00
CA ALA A 235 3.57 -13.75 -6.73
C ALA A 235 2.96 -12.35 -6.95
N VAL A 236 3.36 -11.37 -6.13
CA VAL A 236 2.85 -9.99 -6.11
C VAL A 236 3.80 -9.01 -6.83
N LEU A 237 5.09 -9.34 -6.95
CA LEU A 237 6.15 -8.54 -7.59
C LEU A 237 6.22 -8.72 -9.11
#